data_AF-A0A968UT19-F1
#
_entry.id   AF-A0A968UT19-F1
#
_cell.length_a   1.000
_cell.length_b   1.000
_cell.length_c   1.000
_cell.angle_alpha   90.00
_cell.angle_beta   90.00
_cell.angle_gamma   90.00
#
_symmetry.space_group_name_H-M   'P 1'
#
loop_
_entity.id
_entity.type
_entity.pdbx_description
1 polymer ?
#
loop_
_entity_poly.entity_id
_entity_poly.type
_entity_poly.pdbx_seq_one_letter_code
_entity_poly.pdbx_strand_id
1 'polypeptide(L)'
;MKNFGSNELFEDVIQKDFCIGCGACTELCPYFQNYFGKTARIFPCDRTEGRCFAHCPKTEVDLDALSLRFFGKTYEGKALGNYSEILSSKAGEKMSAGVFQGGGTVSALMAFALEKGLIDAAVLTGQENGIRLRVW
;
A
#
# COMPACT_ATOMS: atom_id res chain seq x y z
N MET A 1 -12.14 13.75 10.59
CA MET A 1 -11.14 14.04 9.55
C MET A 1 -11.51 15.35 8.88
N LYS A 2 -10.52 16.17 8.51
CA LYS A 2 -10.77 17.35 7.68
C LYS A 2 -11.01 16.87 6.25
N ASN A 3 -12.13 17.28 5.67
CA ASN A 3 -12.47 17.04 4.28
C ASN A 3 -12.11 18.31 3.50
N PHE A 4 -11.41 18.16 2.38
CA PHE A 4 -10.96 19.28 1.55
C PHE A 4 -11.39 19.08 0.10
N GLY A 5 -11.04 20.04 -0.76
CA GLY A 5 -11.48 20.10 -2.15
C GLY A 5 -10.53 19.45 -3.14
N SER A 6 -10.77 19.78 -4.41
CA SER A 6 -9.94 19.32 -5.52
C SER A 6 -8.55 19.98 -5.56
N ASN A 7 -8.39 21.12 -4.89
CA ASN A 7 -7.13 21.86 -4.82
C ASN A 7 -6.15 21.15 -3.92
N GLU A 8 -6.58 20.84 -2.70
CA GLU A 8 -5.77 20.13 -1.71
C GLU A 8 -5.43 18.72 -2.19
N LEU A 9 -6.37 18.01 -2.84
CA LEU A 9 -6.04 16.71 -3.44
C LEU A 9 -4.93 16.82 -4.49
N PHE A 10 -5.00 17.86 -5.33
CA PHE A 10 -4.01 18.08 -6.37
C PHE A 10 -2.64 18.43 -5.79
N GLU A 11 -2.59 19.35 -4.83
CA GLU A 11 -1.36 19.82 -4.19
C GLU A 11 -0.73 18.75 -3.28
N ASP A 12 -1.54 18.05 -2.48
CA ASP A 12 -1.04 17.13 -1.46
C ASP A 12 -0.80 15.70 -1.95
N VAL A 13 -1.41 15.30 -3.06
CA VAL A 13 -1.29 13.93 -3.55
C VAL A 13 -0.73 13.88 -4.97
N ILE A 14 -1.35 14.61 -5.91
CA ILE A 14 -1.02 14.45 -7.34
C ILE A 14 0.31 15.12 -7.66
N GLN A 15 0.53 16.36 -7.23
CA GLN A 15 1.78 17.10 -7.48
C GLN A 15 2.98 16.48 -6.75
N LYS A 16 2.73 15.84 -5.61
CA LYS A 16 3.76 15.12 -4.83
C LYS A 16 4.04 13.69 -5.33
N ASP A 17 3.43 13.30 -6.46
CA ASP A 17 3.56 11.96 -7.08
C ASP A 17 3.15 10.81 -6.14
N PHE A 18 2.26 11.08 -5.19
CA PHE A 18 1.73 10.07 -4.27
C PHE A 18 0.51 9.34 -4.84
N CYS A 19 -0.04 9.79 -5.97
CA CYS A 19 -1.19 9.14 -6.58
C CYS A 19 -0.85 7.71 -7.03
N ILE A 20 -1.52 6.72 -6.44
CA ILE A 20 -1.37 5.30 -6.79
C ILE A 20 -2.31 4.83 -7.92
N GLY A 21 -3.04 5.75 -8.56
CA GLY A 21 -3.93 5.42 -9.68
C GLY A 21 -5.13 4.55 -9.30
N CYS A 22 -5.62 4.61 -8.05
CA CYS A 22 -6.74 3.77 -7.59
C CYS A 22 -8.09 4.03 -8.30
N GLY A 23 -8.24 5.15 -9.02
CA GLY A 23 -9.45 5.47 -9.79
C GLY A 23 -10.66 5.99 -9.00
N ALA A 24 -10.60 6.10 -7.68
CA ALA A 24 -11.73 6.58 -6.88
C ALA A 24 -12.17 8.00 -7.29
N CYS A 25 -11.23 8.93 -7.43
CA CYS A 25 -11.55 10.32 -7.81
C CYS A 25 -12.07 10.46 -9.24
N THR A 26 -11.64 9.60 -10.17
CA THR A 26 -12.10 9.62 -11.57
C THR A 26 -13.54 9.11 -11.72
N GLU A 27 -13.98 8.22 -10.84
CA GLU A 27 -15.37 7.76 -10.80
C GLU A 27 -16.29 8.76 -10.10
N LEU A 28 -15.78 9.44 -9.06
CA LEU A 28 -16.60 10.29 -8.18
C LEU A 28 -16.73 11.74 -8.65
N CYS A 29 -15.86 12.20 -9.56
CA CYS A 29 -15.74 13.59 -9.94
C CYS A 29 -15.49 13.75 -11.45
N PRO A 30 -16.29 14.56 -12.17
CA PRO A 30 -16.14 14.77 -13.61
C PRO A 30 -14.84 15.52 -13.99
N TYR A 31 -14.14 16.10 -13.00
CA TYR A 31 -12.95 16.93 -13.21
C TYR A 31 -11.64 16.17 -13.03
N PHE A 32 -11.70 14.87 -12.74
CA PHE A 32 -10.54 13.98 -12.75
C PHE A 32 -10.69 12.94 -13.84
N GLN A 33 -9.64 12.76 -14.65
CA GLN A 33 -9.60 11.72 -15.68
C GLN A 33 -8.23 11.05 -15.70
N ASN A 34 -8.16 9.87 -16.30
CA ASN A 34 -6.89 9.21 -16.57
C ASN A 34 -6.34 9.65 -17.92
N TYR A 35 -5.07 10.05 -17.94
CA TYR A 35 -4.34 10.46 -19.14
C TYR A 35 -2.93 9.89 -19.09
N PHE A 36 -2.57 9.07 -20.09
CA PHE A 36 -1.28 8.36 -20.16
C PHE A 36 -0.87 7.65 -18.86
N GLY A 37 -1.81 6.91 -18.25
CA GLY A 37 -1.54 6.16 -17.02
C GLY A 37 -1.40 7.01 -15.75
N LYS A 38 -1.64 8.33 -15.83
CA LYS A 38 -1.68 9.23 -14.68
C LYS A 38 -3.07 9.82 -14.48
N THR A 39 -3.43 10.08 -13.24
CA THR A 39 -4.64 10.85 -12.92
C THR A 39 -4.38 12.33 -13.14
N ALA A 40 -5.16 12.96 -14.01
CA ALA A 40 -5.09 14.37 -14.37
C ALA A 40 -6.32 15.13 -13.86
N ARG A 41 -6.10 16.34 -13.34
CA ARG A 41 -7.17 17.29 -13.02
C ARG A 41 -7.47 18.14 -14.24
N ILE A 42 -8.61 17.91 -14.89
CA ILE A 42 -8.98 18.62 -16.13
C ILE A 42 -9.62 19.99 -15.86
N PHE A 43 -10.13 20.21 -14.64
CA PHE A 43 -10.71 21.48 -14.23
C PHE A 43 -10.46 21.74 -12.73
N PRO A 44 -9.98 22.94 -12.33
CA PRO A 44 -9.76 23.29 -10.93
C PRO A 44 -11.07 23.71 -10.27
N CYS A 45 -11.82 22.73 -9.77
CA CYS A 45 -13.05 22.97 -9.00
C CYS A 45 -12.75 23.77 -7.71
N ASP A 46 -13.54 24.81 -7.46
CA ASP A 46 -13.40 25.77 -6.36
C ASP A 46 -14.10 25.35 -5.05
N ARG A 47 -14.74 24.17 -5.05
CA ARG A 47 -15.33 23.61 -3.83
C ARG A 47 -14.25 23.38 -2.78
N THR A 48 -14.48 23.91 -1.59
CA THR A 48 -13.61 23.73 -0.42
C THR A 48 -13.65 22.32 0.15
N GLU A 49 -14.66 21.53 -0.22
CA GLU A 49 -14.84 20.13 0.19
C GLU A 49 -15.26 19.26 -1.01
N GLY A 50 -14.75 18.03 -1.08
CA GLY A 50 -15.02 17.15 -2.22
C GLY A 50 -14.80 15.67 -1.92
N ARG A 51 -15.67 14.84 -2.52
CA ARG A 51 -15.55 13.36 -2.43
C ARG A 51 -14.23 12.84 -2.99
N CYS A 52 -13.64 13.57 -3.94
CA CYS A 52 -12.32 13.25 -4.50
C CYS A 52 -11.22 13.25 -3.41
N PHE A 53 -11.24 14.21 -2.48
CA PHE A 53 -10.32 14.24 -1.35
C PHE A 53 -10.70 13.20 -0.29
N ALA A 54 -11.99 13.13 0.07
CA ALA A 54 -12.48 12.26 1.14
C ALA A 54 -12.24 10.76 0.90
N HIS A 55 -12.20 10.32 -0.36
CA HIS A 55 -11.99 8.91 -0.72
C HIS A 55 -10.59 8.63 -1.26
N CYS A 56 -9.69 9.61 -1.23
CA CYS A 56 -8.31 9.36 -1.61
C CYS A 56 -7.61 8.60 -0.46
N PRO A 57 -7.06 7.40 -0.70
CA PRO A 57 -6.36 6.64 0.34
C PRO A 57 -5.02 7.27 0.76
N LYS A 58 -4.63 8.40 0.14
CA LYS A 58 -3.35 9.08 0.37
C LYS A 58 -3.51 10.41 1.13
N THR A 59 -4.74 10.88 1.38
CA THR A 59 -4.99 12.15 2.08
C THR A 59 -5.06 12.01 3.60
N GLU A 60 -5.48 10.84 4.10
CA GLU A 60 -5.60 10.60 5.55
C GLU A 60 -4.28 10.19 6.22
N VAL A 61 -3.28 9.80 5.43
CA VAL A 61 -2.04 9.20 5.93
C VAL A 61 -0.92 10.24 6.02
N ASP A 62 -0.46 10.51 7.24
CA ASP A 62 0.76 11.29 7.48
C ASP A 62 2.01 10.42 7.25
N LEU A 63 2.56 10.52 6.03
CA LEU A 63 3.73 9.74 5.62
C LEU A 63 4.99 10.14 6.37
N ASP A 64 5.14 11.41 6.74
CA ASP A 64 6.29 11.90 7.50
C ASP A 64 6.28 11.38 8.93
N ALA A 65 5.13 11.43 9.61
CA ALA A 65 4.97 10.88 10.94
C ALA A 65 5.24 9.36 10.97
N LEU A 66 4.74 8.62 9.97
CA LEU A 66 5.04 7.19 9.83
C LEU A 66 6.53 6.95 9.59
N SER A 67 7.13 7.69 8.65
CA SER A 67 8.54 7.51 8.33
C SER A 67 9.46 7.85 9.51
N LEU A 68 9.16 8.92 10.25
CA LEU A 68 9.89 9.28 11.46
C LEU A 68 9.77 8.18 12.53
N ARG A 69 8.57 7.63 12.71
CA ARG A 69 8.33 6.56 13.70
C ARG A 69 9.10 5.28 13.39
N PHE A 70 9.19 4.87 12.12
CA PHE A 70 9.80 3.60 11.74
C PHE A 70 11.27 3.71 11.31
N PHE A 71 11.68 4.85 10.75
CA PHE A 71 13.01 5.04 10.16
C PHE A 71 13.79 6.22 10.73
N GLY A 72 13.20 7.01 11.65
CA GLY A 72 13.88 8.15 12.29
C GLY A 72 14.11 9.35 11.37
N LYS A 73 13.47 9.40 10.20
CA LYS A 73 13.60 10.48 9.21
C LYS A 73 12.31 10.70 8.42
N THR A 74 12.15 11.87 7.82
CA THR A 74 10.98 12.23 7.01
C THR A 74 10.84 11.35 5.76
N TYR A 75 9.65 11.32 5.17
CA TYR A 75 9.37 10.52 4.00
C TYR A 75 9.93 11.20 2.75
N GLU A 76 10.96 10.60 2.16
CA GLU A 76 11.71 11.19 1.03
C GLU A 76 11.04 10.97 -0.34
N GLY A 77 9.89 10.29 -0.41
CA GLY A 77 9.21 10.02 -1.69
C GLY A 77 9.99 9.12 -2.67
N LYS A 78 11.00 8.39 -2.19
CA LYS A 78 11.78 7.45 -3.01
C LYS A 78 10.89 6.31 -3.51
N ALA A 79 11.13 5.85 -4.75
CA ALA A 79 10.31 4.81 -5.40
C ALA A 79 10.16 3.51 -4.59
N LEU A 80 11.20 3.08 -3.88
CA LEU A 80 11.17 1.91 -2.99
C LEU A 80 10.97 2.28 -1.50
N GLY A 81 10.87 3.56 -1.19
CA GLY A 81 10.83 4.08 0.17
C GLY A 81 12.16 3.89 0.92
N ASN A 82 12.07 3.85 2.25
CA ASN A 82 13.19 3.59 3.14
C ASN A 82 13.33 2.09 3.38
N TYR A 83 14.55 1.56 3.26
CA TYR A 83 14.88 0.16 3.50
C TYR A 83 16.23 0.04 4.19
N SER A 84 16.42 -1.04 4.95
CA SER A 84 17.73 -1.38 5.54
C SER A 84 18.57 -2.22 4.57
N GLU A 85 17.93 -3.17 3.87
CA GLU A 85 18.59 -4.08 2.92
C GLU A 85 17.58 -4.54 1.86
N ILE A 86 18.07 -4.87 0.67
CA ILE A 86 17.28 -5.46 -0.42
C ILE A 86 17.86 -6.83 -0.73
N LEU A 87 17.03 -7.87 -0.58
CA LEU A 87 17.44 -9.27 -0.71
C LEU A 87 16.54 -10.01 -1.70
N SER A 88 17.10 -11.05 -2.33
CA SER A 88 16.36 -12.04 -3.09
C SER A 88 16.42 -13.38 -2.37
N SER A 89 15.29 -14.07 -2.27
CA SER A 89 15.18 -15.32 -1.52
C SER A 89 14.10 -16.24 -2.11
N LYS A 90 14.13 -17.51 -1.70
CA LYS A 90 13.15 -18.54 -2.04
C LYS A 90 12.99 -19.48 -0.84
N ALA A 91 11.81 -20.09 -0.70
CA ALA A 91 11.57 -21.16 0.27
C ALA A 91 12.61 -22.28 0.11
N GLY A 92 13.22 -22.68 1.23
CA GLY A 92 14.15 -23.81 1.28
C GLY A 92 13.44 -25.16 1.35
N GLU A 93 14.23 -26.24 1.27
CA GLU A 93 13.74 -27.63 1.16
C GLU A 93 12.88 -28.11 2.35
N LYS A 94 12.98 -27.44 3.51
CA LYS A 94 12.16 -27.78 4.69
C LYS A 94 10.69 -27.38 4.54
N MET A 95 10.35 -26.54 3.56
CA MET A 95 8.96 -26.19 3.28
C MET A 95 8.26 -27.31 2.52
N SER A 96 6.97 -27.51 2.83
CA SER A 96 6.14 -28.50 2.14
C SER A 96 6.21 -28.31 0.62
N ALA A 97 6.33 -29.41 -0.14
CA ALA A 97 6.25 -29.35 -1.59
C ALA A 97 4.92 -28.73 -2.02
N GLY A 98 4.96 -27.75 -2.93
CA GLY A 98 3.78 -27.03 -3.36
C GLY A 98 4.08 -25.90 -4.34
N VAL A 99 3.03 -25.34 -4.92
CA VAL A 99 3.13 -24.13 -5.74
C VAL A 99 3.07 -22.93 -4.82
N PHE A 100 4.12 -22.12 -4.85
CA PHE A 100 4.20 -20.90 -4.07
C PHE A 100 4.17 -19.67 -4.96
N GLN A 101 3.47 -18.63 -4.51
CA GLN A 101 3.61 -17.29 -5.09
C GLN A 101 4.99 -16.74 -4.75
N GLY A 102 5.65 -16.10 -5.73
CA GLY A 102 6.91 -15.38 -5.51
C GLY A 102 8.01 -16.20 -4.82
N GLY A 103 8.13 -17.50 -5.13
CA GLY A 103 9.16 -18.37 -4.55
C GLY A 103 8.92 -18.80 -3.10
N GLY A 104 7.81 -18.41 -2.46
CA GLY A 104 7.39 -18.93 -1.16
C GLY A 104 8.08 -18.33 0.07
N THR A 105 8.84 -17.25 -0.09
CA THR A 105 9.55 -16.59 1.03
C THR A 105 8.60 -16.20 2.17
N VAL A 106 7.50 -15.52 1.86
CA VAL A 106 6.53 -15.07 2.88
C VAL A 106 5.95 -16.28 3.63
N SER A 107 5.52 -17.32 2.91
CA SER A 107 5.00 -18.55 3.50
C SER A 107 6.02 -19.23 4.42
N ALA A 108 7.29 -19.28 4.01
CA ALA A 108 8.37 -19.88 4.80
C ALA A 108 8.63 -19.11 6.10
N LEU A 109 8.68 -17.77 6.04
CA LEU A 109 8.86 -16.92 7.21
C LEU A 109 7.68 -17.06 8.20
N MET A 110 6.45 -17.12 7.68
CA MET A 110 5.25 -17.28 8.52
C MET A 110 5.22 -18.65 9.20
N ALA A 111 5.50 -19.73 8.46
CA ALA A 111 5.58 -21.08 9.03
C ALA A 111 6.66 -21.16 10.12
N PHE A 112 7.85 -20.64 9.83
CA PHE A 112 8.95 -20.59 10.80
C PHE A 112 8.56 -19.83 12.07
N ALA A 113 7.95 -18.64 11.94
CA ALA A 113 7.56 -17.83 13.09
C ALA A 113 6.51 -18.52 13.97
N LEU A 114 5.54 -19.22 13.36
CA LEU A 114 4.53 -19.99 14.08
C LEU A 114 5.13 -21.23 14.77
N GLU A 115 5.93 -22.03 14.04
CA GLU A 115 6.59 -23.23 14.59
C GLU A 115 7.53 -22.93 15.75
N LYS A 116 8.17 -21.75 15.73
CA LYS A 116 9.06 -21.29 16.81
C LYS A 116 8.35 -20.53 17.92
N GLY A 117 7.03 -20.34 17.83
CA GLY A 117 6.27 -19.57 18.81
C GLY A 117 6.70 -18.10 18.90
N LEU A 118 7.22 -17.52 17.81
CA LEU A 118 7.53 -16.08 17.72
C LEU A 118 6.26 -15.24 17.56
N ILE A 119 5.20 -15.86 17.02
CA ILE A 119 3.85 -15.30 16.90
C ILE A 119 2.84 -16.38 17.26
N ASP A 120 1.71 -15.98 17.85
CA ASP A 120 0.61 -16.89 18.18
C ASP A 120 -0.32 -17.14 16.99
N ALA A 121 -0.43 -16.16 16.08
CA ALA A 121 -1.32 -16.20 14.93
C ALA A 121 -0.84 -15.25 13.81
N ALA A 122 -1.34 -15.49 12.60
CA ALA A 122 -1.11 -14.63 11.43
C ALA A 122 -2.42 -14.37 10.68
N VAL A 123 -2.63 -13.12 10.23
CA VAL A 123 -3.73 -12.76 9.34
C VAL A 123 -3.25 -12.87 7.90
N LEU A 124 -3.82 -13.82 7.15
CA LEU A 124 -3.36 -14.18 5.81
C LEU A 124 -4.52 -14.21 4.82
N THR A 125 -4.20 -14.08 3.53
CA THR A 125 -5.14 -14.33 2.44
C THR A 125 -5.17 -15.81 2.11
N GLY A 126 -6.34 -16.42 2.21
CA GLY A 126 -6.55 -17.82 1.83
C GLY A 126 -6.90 -17.98 0.36
N GLN A 127 -6.69 -19.19 -0.16
CA GLN A 127 -7.38 -19.68 -1.35
C GLN A 127 -8.13 -20.95 -0.95
N GLU A 128 -9.24 -21.27 -1.60
CA GLU A 128 -10.00 -22.50 -1.30
C GLU A 128 -9.10 -23.76 -1.33
N ASN A 129 -8.14 -23.79 -2.25
CA ASN A 129 -7.14 -24.86 -2.40
C ASN A 129 -5.71 -24.46 -1.97
N GLY A 130 -5.57 -23.33 -1.27
CA GLY A 130 -4.27 -22.84 -0.81
C GLY A 130 -3.73 -23.66 0.36
N ILE A 131 -2.42 -23.53 0.61
CA ILE A 131 -1.80 -24.11 1.81
C ILE A 131 -2.50 -23.53 3.03
N ARG A 132 -3.29 -24.38 3.71
CA ARG A 132 -3.77 -24.06 5.06
C ARG A 132 -2.60 -24.31 5.98
N LEU A 133 -1.98 -23.24 6.47
CA LEU A 133 -1.10 -23.29 7.63
C LEU A 133 -1.96 -23.75 8.82
N ARG A 134 -2.12 -25.06 8.95
CA ARG A 134 -2.74 -25.68 10.13
C ARG A 134 -1.63 -25.80 11.16
N VAL A 135 -1.57 -24.82 12.04
CA VAL A 135 -0.80 -24.92 13.27
C VAL A 135 -1.81 -25.17 14.38
N TRP A 136 -2.12 -26.45 14.59
CA TRP A 136 -2.76 -27.00 15.78
C TRP A 136 -2.23 -28.42 15.97
#